data_AF-A0A1Y6BV77-F1
#
_entry.id   AF-A0A1Y6BV77-F1
#
_cell.length_a   1.000
_cell.length_b   1.000
_cell.length_c   1.000
_cell.angle_alpha   90.00
_cell.angle_beta   90.00
_cell.angle_gamma   90.00
#
_symmetry.space_group_name_H-M   'P 1'
#
loop_
_entity.id
_entity.type
_entity.pdbx_description
1 polymer ?
#
loop_
_entity_poly.entity_id
_entity_poly.type
_entity_poly.pdbx_seq_one_letter_code
_entity_poly.pdbx_strand_id
1 'polypeptide(L)'
;MGPGRFFESGMWVFPCMMFCIMLLVAFVLIKRYGGIQQALDVVFTRLPEQPKMNQLEQNTQGESPLDIIKLRYASGEISKEQYEAMKKELA
;
A
#
# COMPACT_ATOMS: atom_id res chain seq x y z
N MET A 1 50.87 -35.18 11.62
CA MET A 1 49.43 -35.15 11.27
C MET A 1 49.10 -33.72 10.88
N GLY A 2 48.95 -33.46 9.57
CA GLY A 2 48.90 -32.10 9.05
C GLY A 2 47.64 -31.33 9.47
N PRO A 3 47.73 -30.00 9.70
CA PRO A 3 46.63 -29.15 10.15
C PRO A 3 45.59 -28.82 9.06
N GLY A 4 45.56 -29.58 7.96
CA GLY A 4 44.70 -29.32 6.81
C GLY A 4 43.31 -29.96 6.85
N ARG A 5 43.07 -30.97 7.71
CA ARG A 5 41.83 -31.78 7.66
C ARG A 5 40.67 -31.28 8.53
N PHE A 6 40.90 -30.25 9.36
CA PHE A 6 39.85 -29.63 10.18
C PHE A 6 39.04 -28.57 9.42
N PHE A 7 39.58 -28.01 8.34
CA PHE A 7 38.89 -27.02 7.50
C PHE A 7 38.01 -27.65 6.42
N GLU A 8 38.24 -28.92 6.08
CA GLU A 8 37.67 -29.59 4.89
C GLU A 8 36.33 -30.29 5.14
N SER A 9 35.85 -30.36 6.39
CA SER A 9 34.75 -31.26 6.77
C SER A 9 33.61 -30.63 7.60
N GLY A 10 33.32 -29.34 7.39
CA GLY A 10 32.00 -28.80 7.77
C GLY A 10 31.95 -27.76 8.89
N MET A 11 33.06 -27.15 9.28
CA MET A 11 33.05 -26.03 10.24
C MET A 11 32.34 -24.77 9.70
N TRP A 12 32.31 -24.60 8.37
CA TRP A 12 31.60 -23.52 7.67
C TRP A 12 30.12 -23.80 7.44
N VAL A 13 29.71 -25.07 7.52
CA VAL A 13 28.30 -25.44 7.43
C VAL A 13 27.55 -24.86 8.62
N PHE A 14 28.19 -24.75 9.78
CA PHE A 14 27.54 -24.31 11.00
C PHE A 14 27.06 -22.84 10.93
N PRO A 15 27.89 -21.84 10.56
CA PRO A 15 27.42 -20.47 10.34
C PRO A 15 26.38 -20.36 9.22
N CYS A 16 26.55 -21.08 8.11
CA CYS A 16 25.59 -21.06 7.01
C CYS A 16 24.23 -21.65 7.41
N MET A 17 24.22 -22.80 8.08
CA MET A 17 22.99 -23.40 8.61
C MET A 17 22.32 -22.48 9.63
N MET A 18 23.09 -21.87 10.54
CA MET A 18 22.55 -20.96 11.54
C MET A 18 21.90 -19.73 10.88
N PHE A 19 22.52 -19.20 9.83
CA PHE A 19 21.97 -18.09 9.05
C PHE A 19 20.68 -18.49 8.31
N CYS A 20 20.64 -19.66 7.68
CA CYS A 20 19.43 -20.20 7.06
C CYS A 20 18.28 -20.34 8.07
N ILE A 21 18.57 -20.86 9.26
CA ILE A 21 17.57 -21.00 10.34
C ILE A 21 17.09 -19.62 10.81
N MET A 22 17.99 -18.66 10.99
CA MET A 22 17.66 -17.29 11.37
C MET A 22 16.74 -16.61 10.35
N LEU A 23 17.02 -16.78 9.04
CA LEU A 23 16.17 -16.27 7.97
C LEU A 23 14.79 -16.94 7.96
N LEU A 24 14.74 -18.25 8.21
CA LEU A 24 13.49 -19.00 8.25
C LEU A 24 12.61 -18.54 9.43
N VAL A 25 13.21 -18.35 10.60
CA VAL A 25 12.53 -17.75 11.77
C VAL A 25 12.09 -16.34 11.45
N ALA A 26 12.96 -15.47 10.93
CA ALA A 26 12.59 -14.10 10.55
C ALA A 26 11.43 -14.08 9.54
N PHE A 27 11.45 -14.96 8.53
CA PHE A 27 10.38 -15.08 7.54
C PHE A 27 9.07 -15.55 8.17
N VAL A 28 9.11 -16.53 9.08
CA VAL A 28 7.94 -16.99 9.83
C VAL A 28 7.42 -15.89 10.74
N LEU A 29 8.29 -15.12 11.39
CA LEU A 29 7.90 -13.99 12.23
C LEU A 29 7.32 -12.85 11.37
N ILE A 30 7.87 -12.52 10.20
CA ILE A 30 7.31 -11.52 9.29
C ILE A 30 5.91 -11.95 8.82
N LYS A 31 5.74 -13.22 8.43
CA LYS A 31 4.43 -13.78 8.03
C LYS A 31 3.43 -13.86 9.18
N ARG A 32 3.89 -14.27 10.37
CA ARG A 32 3.04 -14.46 11.54
C ARG A 32 2.68 -13.16 12.22
N TYR A 33 3.62 -12.23 12.33
CA TYR A 33 3.38 -10.95 12.97
C TYR A 33 2.66 -9.98 12.06
N GLY A 34 2.76 -10.06 10.72
CA GLY A 34 1.89 -9.34 9.76
C GLY A 34 1.68 -7.86 10.07
N GLY A 35 2.55 -7.26 10.90
CA GLY A 35 2.12 -6.22 11.83
C GLY A 35 2.20 -4.84 11.23
N ILE A 36 2.96 -4.71 10.15
CA ILE A 36 2.99 -3.49 9.34
C ILE A 36 1.73 -3.42 8.49
N GLN A 37 1.25 -4.55 7.95
CA GLN A 37 -0.03 -4.55 7.26
C GLN A 37 -1.19 -4.40 8.23
N GLN A 38 -1.27 -5.09 9.36
CA GLN A 38 -2.41 -4.92 10.28
C GLN A 38 -2.42 -3.55 10.96
N ALA A 39 -1.27 -2.94 11.27
CA ALA A 39 -1.22 -1.57 11.79
C ALA A 39 -1.54 -0.52 10.71
N LEU A 40 -1.05 -0.69 9.48
CA LEU A 40 -1.46 0.17 8.37
C LEU A 40 -2.93 -0.02 8.04
N ASP A 41 -3.45 -1.25 8.02
CA ASP A 41 -4.83 -1.56 7.68
C ASP A 41 -5.79 -1.02 8.75
N VAL A 42 -5.48 -1.09 10.05
CA VAL A 42 -6.32 -0.46 11.11
C VAL A 42 -6.28 1.07 11.06
N VAL A 43 -5.18 1.68 10.62
CA VAL A 43 -5.08 3.14 10.41
C VAL A 43 -5.73 3.56 9.07
N PHE A 44 -5.64 2.73 8.04
CA PHE A 44 -6.11 2.98 6.68
C PHE A 44 -7.61 2.64 6.50
N THR A 45 -8.15 1.66 7.24
CA THR A 45 -9.61 1.35 7.29
C THR A 45 -10.41 2.30 8.17
N ARG A 46 -9.74 3.19 8.93
CA ARG A 46 -10.38 4.34 9.58
C ARG A 46 -10.36 5.61 8.73
N LEU A 47 -9.75 5.58 7.56
CA LEU A 47 -9.97 6.61 6.55
C LEU A 47 -11.23 6.23 5.78
N PRO A 48 -12.22 7.15 5.63
CA PRO A 48 -13.34 6.92 4.76
C PRO A 48 -12.77 6.64 3.37
N GLU A 49 -13.28 5.56 2.78
CA GLU A 49 -13.03 5.10 1.42
C GLU A 49 -12.73 6.28 0.47
N GLN A 50 -11.46 6.52 0.18
CA GLN A 50 -11.10 7.41 -0.93
C GLN A 50 -11.36 6.60 -2.20
N PRO A 51 -12.38 6.96 -3.02
CA PRO A 51 -12.54 6.33 -4.31
C PRO A 51 -11.24 6.61 -5.08
N LYS A 52 -10.65 5.56 -5.66
CA LYS A 52 -9.43 5.64 -6.48
C LYS A 52 -9.55 6.76 -7.54
N MET A 53 -9.09 7.97 -7.22
CA MET A 53 -9.02 9.10 -8.14
C MET A 53 -7.68 9.12 -8.89
N ASN A 54 -7.27 8.00 -9.48
CA ASN A 54 -6.06 7.96 -10.33
C ASN A 54 -6.34 8.43 -11.78
N GLN A 55 -7.27 9.36 -11.99
CA GLN A 55 -7.56 9.89 -13.33
C GLN A 55 -7.72 11.42 -13.44
N LEU A 56 -7.54 12.20 -12.36
CA LEU A 56 -7.78 13.65 -12.42
C LEU A 56 -6.53 14.55 -12.24
N GLU A 57 -5.34 14.00 -12.00
CA GLU A 57 -4.10 14.80 -11.95
C GLU A 57 -3.35 14.81 -13.29
N GLN A 58 -4.05 15.12 -14.38
CA GLN A 58 -3.36 15.44 -15.64
C GLN A 58 -4.12 16.40 -16.55
N ASN A 59 -4.67 17.51 -16.03
CA ASN A 59 -5.01 18.63 -16.92
C ASN A 59 -5.08 20.00 -16.23
N THR A 60 -3.93 20.57 -15.90
CA THR A 60 -3.79 21.92 -15.34
C THR A 60 -4.05 23.05 -16.37
N GLN A 61 -4.96 22.88 -17.34
CA GLN A 61 -5.25 23.92 -18.35
C GLN A 61 -6.72 24.04 -18.82
N GLY A 62 -7.69 23.35 -18.21
CA GLY A 62 -9.08 23.49 -18.64
C GLY A 62 -10.05 22.74 -17.75
N GLU A 63 -10.20 23.18 -16.50
CA GLU A 63 -11.18 22.61 -15.59
C GLU A 63 -12.58 22.73 -16.22
N SER A 64 -13.10 21.61 -16.71
CA SER A 64 -14.47 21.53 -17.18
C SER A 64 -15.37 21.82 -15.98
N PRO A 65 -16.38 22.70 -16.10
CA PRO A 65 -17.31 22.99 -15.01
C PRO A 65 -17.93 21.73 -14.38
N LEU A 66 -18.03 20.65 -15.16
CA LEU A 66 -18.52 19.33 -14.73
C LEU A 66 -17.61 18.65 -13.70
N ASP A 67 -16.29 18.87 -13.76
CA ASP A 67 -15.34 18.30 -12.79
C ASP A 67 -15.36 19.05 -11.45
N ILE A 68 -15.59 20.37 -11.49
CA ILE A 68 -15.81 21.19 -10.29
C ILE A 68 -17.08 20.75 -9.56
N ILE A 69 -18.16 20.44 -10.29
CA ILE A 69 -19.43 20.00 -9.70
C ILE A 69 -19.31 18.60 -9.09
N LYS A 70 -18.58 17.67 -9.74
CA LYS A 70 -18.27 16.34 -9.16
C LYS A 70 -17.52 16.47 -7.84
N LEU A 71 -16.52 17.37 -7.78
CA LEU A 71 -15.74 17.61 -6.57
C LEU A 71 -16.64 18.07 -5.42
N ARG A 72 -17.51 19.08 -5.64
CA ARG A 72 -18.42 19.58 -4.61
C ARG A 72 -19.46 18.57 -4.15
N TYR A 73 -19.93 17.71 -5.06
CA TYR A 73 -20.84 16.62 -4.69
C TYR A 73 -20.15 15.58 -3.81
N ALA A 74 -18.90 15.23 -4.12
CA ALA A 74 -18.09 14.33 -3.30
C ALA A 74 -17.76 14.95 -1.93
N SER A 75 -17.53 16.26 -1.88
CA SER A 75 -17.37 17.01 -0.61
C SER A 75 -18.66 17.12 0.20
N GLY A 76 -19.82 16.80 -0.37
CA GLY A 76 -21.13 16.97 0.27
C GLY A 76 -21.60 18.42 0.39
N GLU A 77 -20.96 19.35 -0.33
CA GLU A 77 -21.34 20.77 -0.36
C GLU A 77 -22.63 21.01 -1.16
N ILE A 78 -22.94 20.11 -2.09
CA ILE A 78 -24.15 20.15 -2.91
C ILE A 78 -24.93 18.85 -2.76
N SER A 79 -26.26 18.96 -2.79
CA SER A 79 -27.13 17.78 -2.76
C SER A 79 -27.11 17.07 -4.11
N LYS A 80 -27.56 15.81 -4.12
CA LYS A 80 -27.71 15.02 -5.36
C LYS A 80 -28.60 15.72 -6.39
N GLU A 81 -29.64 16.40 -5.94
CA GLU A 81 -30.58 17.14 -6.79
C GLU A 81 -29.89 18.32 -7.48
N GLN A 82 -29.05 19.06 -6.75
CA GLN A 82 -28.27 20.18 -7.28
C GLN A 82 -27.21 19.69 -8.28
N TYR A 83 -26.56 18.56 -8.00
CA TYR A 83 -25.62 17.93 -8.92
C TYR A 83 -26.28 17.59 -10.27
N GLU A 84 -27.47 16.97 -10.23
CA GLU A 84 -28.18 16.57 -11.45
C GLU A 84 -28.67 17.78 -12.26
N ALA A 85 -29.14 18.84 -11.58
CA ALA A 85 -29.54 20.09 -12.24
C ALA A 85 -28.37 20.74 -12.98
N MET A 86 -27.22 20.93 -12.31
CA MET A 86 -26.06 21.58 -12.91
C MET A 86 -25.40 20.72 -14.00
N LYS A 87 -25.40 19.39 -13.84
CA LYS A 87 -24.94 18.46 -14.88
C LYS A 87 -25.76 18.59 -16.16
N LYS A 88 -27.08 18.83 -16.05
CA LYS A 88 -27.98 18.98 -17.19
C LYS A 88 -27.78 20.32 -17.92
N GLU A 89 -27.40 21.38 -17.20
CA GLU A 89 -27.15 22.70 -17.79
C GLU A 89 -25.83 22.78 -18.57
N LEU A 90 -24.87 21.91 -18.24
CA LEU A 90 -23.54 21.88 -18.85
C LEU A 90 -23.39 20.86 -19.98
N ALA A 91 -24.45 20.10 -20.27
CA ALA A 91 -24.50 19.11 -21.36
C ALA A 91 -25.05 19.76 -22.63
#